data_AF-A0A956CKY6-F1
#
_entry.id   AF-A0A956CKY6-F1
#
_cell.length_a   1.000
_cell.length_b   1.000
_cell.length_c   1.000
_cell.angle_alpha   90.00
_cell.angle_beta   90.00
_cell.angle_gamma   90.00
#
_symmetry.space_group_name_H-M   'P 1'
#
loop_
_entity.id
_entity.type
_entity.pdbx_description
1 polymer ?
#
loop_
_entity_poly.entity_id
_entity_poly.type
_entity_poly.pdbx_seq_one_letter_code
_entity_poly.pdbx_strand_id
1 'polypeptide(L)'
;FAPCALGSALNDQTIPQLRCRIVAGAANNQLAEPRHGADLMQRGILYAPDYAINGGGLVNVAQEYAGYDAGVAREKTLRIYDTIFEIAERSKKSMVPTSVIADRMAEERLARASA
;
A
#
# COMPACT_ATOMS: atom_id res chain seq x y z
N PHE A 1 7.98 -3.17 -10.60
CA PHE A 1 8.00 -1.74 -10.96
C PHE A 1 7.86 -0.94 -9.67
N ALA A 2 8.65 0.11 -9.50
CA ALA A 2 8.66 0.92 -8.27
C ALA A 2 8.45 2.40 -8.62
N PRO A 3 7.20 2.88 -8.73
CA PRO A 3 6.91 4.28 -8.99
C PRO A 3 7.25 5.14 -7.76
N CYS A 4 8.23 6.03 -7.89
CA CYS A 4 8.71 6.90 -6.79
C CYS A 4 8.75 8.39 -7.16
N ALA A 5 8.20 8.78 -8.32
CA ALA A 5 8.26 10.15 -8.83
C ALA A 5 6.90 10.84 -8.71
N LEU A 6 6.02 10.66 -9.71
CA LEU A 6 4.69 11.27 -9.76
C LEU A 6 3.59 10.22 -9.59
N GLY A 7 2.41 10.69 -9.17
CA GLY A 7 1.19 9.90 -9.12
C GLY A 7 0.63 9.55 -10.50
N SER A 8 -0.46 8.79 -10.53
CA SER A 8 -1.19 8.33 -11.71
C SER A 8 -0.34 7.56 -12.73
N ALA A 9 0.80 7.01 -12.28
CA ALA A 9 1.71 6.22 -13.12
C ALA A 9 1.09 4.89 -13.56
N LEU A 10 0.04 4.41 -12.91
CA LEU A 10 -0.71 3.21 -13.25
C LEU A 10 -2.05 3.62 -13.85
N ASN A 11 -2.16 3.49 -15.17
CA ASN A 11 -3.32 3.91 -15.96
C ASN A 11 -3.50 3.02 -17.20
N ASP A 12 -4.50 3.33 -18.04
CA ASP A 12 -4.84 2.55 -19.24
C ASP A 12 -3.70 2.42 -20.25
N GLN A 13 -2.80 3.40 -20.29
CA GLN A 13 -1.66 3.40 -21.21
C GLN A 13 -0.50 2.60 -20.63
N THR A 14 -0.22 2.73 -19.33
CA THR A 14 1.00 2.17 -18.71
C THR A 14 0.83 0.74 -18.21
N ILE A 15 -0.35 0.37 -17.69
CA ILE A 15 -0.62 -0.97 -17.15
C ILE A 15 -0.38 -2.08 -18.20
N PRO A 16 -0.83 -1.94 -19.47
CA PRO A 16 -0.56 -2.94 -20.50
C PRO A 16 0.92 -3.13 -20.83
N GLN A 17 1.77 -2.14 -20.51
CA GLN A 17 3.20 -2.15 -20.80
C GLN A 17 4.03 -2.81 -19.68
N LEU A 18 3.42 -3.05 -18.50
CA LEU A 18 4.13 -3.61 -17.35
C LEU A 18 4.61 -5.04 -17.63
N ARG A 19 5.92 -5.26 -17.44
CA ARG A 19 6.57 -6.58 -17.53
C ARG A 19 6.95 -7.15 -16.16
N CYS A 20 6.42 -6.60 -15.08
CA CYS A 20 6.75 -6.99 -13.71
C CYS A 20 5.61 -7.75 -13.04
N ARG A 21 5.97 -8.56 -12.04
CA ARG A 21 5.00 -9.28 -11.21
C ARG A 21 4.51 -8.49 -10.00
N ILE A 22 5.24 -7.44 -9.61
CA ILE A 22 4.97 -6.64 -8.42
C ILE A 22 5.11 -5.15 -8.75
N VAL A 23 4.16 -4.35 -8.27
CA VAL A 23 4.23 -2.89 -8.20
C VAL A 23 4.32 -2.49 -6.74
N ALA A 24 5.42 -1.85 -6.35
CA ALA A 24 5.71 -1.43 -4.99
C ALA A 24 6.63 -0.21 -5.03
N GLY A 25 6.08 0.98 -4.80
CA GLY A 25 6.79 2.25 -4.92
C GLY A 25 6.34 3.26 -3.88
N ALA A 26 7.08 4.37 -3.77
CA ALA A 26 6.86 5.40 -2.76
C ALA A 26 5.97 6.56 -3.21
N ALA A 27 5.65 6.67 -4.51
CA ALA A 27 4.81 7.76 -5.02
C ALA A 27 3.41 7.71 -4.40
N ASN A 28 2.79 8.87 -4.22
CA ASN A 28 1.39 8.98 -3.79
C ASN A 28 0.44 8.91 -4.99
N ASN A 29 -0.78 8.44 -4.76
CA ASN A 29 -1.85 8.34 -5.75
C ASN A 29 -1.41 7.57 -7.01
N GLN A 30 -0.83 6.38 -6.85
CA GLN A 30 -0.19 5.66 -7.97
C GLN A 30 -1.19 5.19 -9.04
N LEU A 31 -2.38 4.78 -8.60
CA LEU A 31 -3.51 4.45 -9.48
C LEU A 31 -4.15 5.74 -9.98
N ALA A 32 -4.29 5.89 -11.30
CA ALA A 32 -4.99 7.05 -11.87
C ALA A 32 -6.50 7.00 -11.58
N GLU A 33 -7.07 5.80 -11.52
CA GLU A 33 -8.45 5.54 -11.12
C GLU A 33 -8.53 4.29 -10.22
N PRO A 34 -9.51 4.17 -9.31
CA PRO A 34 -9.66 3.00 -8.44
C PRO A 34 -9.74 1.66 -9.18
N ARG A 35 -10.37 1.65 -10.37
CA ARG A 35 -10.51 0.44 -11.21
C ARG A 35 -9.17 -0.16 -11.65
N HIS A 36 -8.11 0.66 -11.75
CA HIS A 36 -6.78 0.20 -12.13
C HIS A 36 -6.18 -0.81 -11.14
N GLY A 37 -6.65 -0.81 -9.88
CA GLY A 37 -6.32 -1.86 -8.91
C GLY A 37 -6.86 -3.23 -9.32
N ALA A 38 -8.07 -3.28 -9.89
CA ALA A 38 -8.65 -4.50 -10.44
C ALA A 38 -7.92 -4.94 -11.72
N ASP A 39 -7.53 -4.00 -12.58
CA ASP A 39 -6.78 -4.30 -13.81
C ASP A 39 -5.43 -4.95 -13.51
N LEU A 40 -4.72 -4.47 -12.48
CA LEU A 40 -3.46 -5.08 -12.00
C LEU A 40 -3.70 -6.51 -11.49
N MET A 41 -4.75 -6.71 -10.68
CA MET A 41 -5.10 -8.03 -10.14
C MET A 41 -5.46 -9.02 -11.26
N GLN A 42 -6.28 -8.63 -12.25
CA GLN A 42 -6.65 -9.48 -13.38
C GLN A 42 -5.44 -9.91 -14.21
N ARG A 43 -4.40 -9.07 -14.27
CA ARG A 43 -3.12 -9.37 -14.94
C ARG A 43 -2.16 -10.19 -14.07
N GLY A 44 -2.53 -10.55 -12.85
CA GLY A 44 -1.68 -11.27 -11.91
C GLY A 44 -0.52 -10.44 -11.37
N ILE A 45 -0.63 -9.11 -11.41
CA ILE A 45 0.37 -8.18 -10.89
C ILE A 45 -0.02 -7.82 -9.45
N LEU A 46 0.85 -8.18 -8.50
CA LEU A 46 0.65 -7.79 -7.10
C LEU A 46 0.94 -6.30 -6.94
N TYR A 47 -0.07 -5.54 -6.54
CA TYR A 47 0.08 -4.12 -6.19
C TYR A 47 0.17 -3.96 -4.67
N ALA A 48 1.25 -3.36 -4.18
CA ALA A 48 1.34 -2.91 -2.79
C ALA A 48 0.72 -1.50 -2.71
N PRO A 49 -0.43 -1.31 -2.03
CA PRO A 49 -1.12 -0.03 -1.99
C PRO A 49 -0.22 1.09 -1.48
N ASP A 50 -0.18 2.19 -2.22
CA ASP A 50 0.72 3.32 -2.03
C ASP A 50 0.73 3.86 -0.60
N TYR A 51 -0.43 4.23 -0.05
CA TYR A 51 -0.52 4.79 1.30
C TYR A 51 -0.13 3.79 2.40
N ALA A 52 -0.20 2.49 2.12
CA ALA A 52 0.19 1.45 3.06
C ALA A 52 1.71 1.21 3.02
N ILE A 53 2.31 1.17 1.82
CA ILE A 53 3.75 0.89 1.67
C ILE A 53 4.61 2.13 1.96
N ASN A 54 4.13 3.33 1.66
CA ASN A 54 4.89 4.57 1.85
C ASN A 54 4.68 5.24 3.22
N GLY A 55 3.93 4.60 4.13
CA GLY A 55 3.57 5.13 5.45
C GLY A 55 4.75 5.38 6.42
N GLY A 56 5.97 4.97 6.07
CA GLY A 56 7.16 5.11 6.94
C GLY A 56 7.46 6.55 7.35
N GLY A 57 7.18 7.53 6.49
CA GLY A 57 7.35 8.95 6.82
C GLY A 57 6.44 9.38 7.98
N LEU A 58 5.16 9.00 7.95
CA LEU A 58 4.21 9.28 9.03
C LEU A 58 4.57 8.53 10.31
N VAL A 59 5.00 7.27 10.20
CA VAL A 59 5.46 6.49 11.36
C VAL A 59 6.65 7.16 12.05
N ASN A 60 7.60 7.70 11.27
CA ASN A 60 8.77 8.38 11.80
C ASN A 60 8.38 9.67 12.55
N VAL A 61 7.55 10.53 11.94
CA VAL A 61 7.09 11.78 12.57
C VAL A 61 6.20 11.51 13.78
N ALA A 62 5.36 10.47 13.75
CA ALA A 62 4.52 10.10 14.89
C ALA A 62 5.33 9.71 16.14
N GLN A 63 6.58 9.24 15.98
CA GLN A 63 7.45 8.95 17.12
C GLN A 63 7.85 10.21 17.90
N GLU A 64 7.84 11.38 17.27
CA GLU A 64 8.18 12.64 17.94
C GLU A 64 7.22 12.95 19.11
N TYR A 65 5.96 12.53 19.03
CA TYR A 65 4.98 12.70 20.12
C TYR A 65 5.35 11.97 21.41
N ALA A 66 6.13 10.89 21.33
CA ALA A 66 6.57 10.10 22.47
C ALA A 66 8.03 10.41 22.89
N GLY A 67 8.67 11.39 22.26
CA GLY A 67 10.11 11.59 22.28
C GLY A 67 10.78 10.81 21.15
N TYR A 68 11.55 11.51 20.30
CA TYR A 68 12.15 10.89 19.12
C TYR A 68 13.19 9.84 19.49
N ASP A 69 12.99 8.62 18.99
CA ASP A 69 13.94 7.52 19.03
C ASP A 69 13.99 6.87 17.64
N ALA A 70 15.15 6.95 17.00
CA ALA A 70 15.35 6.44 15.65
C ALA A 70 15.23 4.90 15.57
N GLY A 71 15.60 4.19 16.63
CA GLY A 71 15.47 2.74 16.72
C GLY A 71 14.01 2.31 16.77
N VAL A 72 13.22 2.96 17.63
CA VAL A 72 11.77 2.71 17.74
C VAL A 72 11.04 3.11 16.45
N ALA A 73 11.37 4.27 15.87
CA ALA A 73 10.79 4.69 14.59
C ALA A 73 11.09 3.68 13.48
N ARG A 74 12.32 3.17 13.41
CA ARG A 74 12.73 2.12 12.46
C ARG A 74 11.98 0.81 12.70
N GLU A 75 11.89 0.34 13.95
CA GLU A 75 11.18 -0.89 14.30
C GLU A 75 9.71 -0.81 13.88
N LYS A 76 9.02 0.29 14.21
CA LYS A 76 7.63 0.53 13.79
C LYS A 76 7.49 0.58 12.27
N THR A 77 8.45 1.20 11.58
CA THR A 77 8.46 1.28 10.11
C THR A 77 8.60 -0.10 9.48
N LEU A 78 9.39 -1.01 10.06
CA LEU A 78 9.55 -2.37 9.54
C LEU A 78 8.26 -3.20 9.58
N ARG A 79 7.28 -2.86 10.44
CA ARG A 79 5.94 -3.49 10.48
C ARG A 79 5.08 -3.19 9.24
N ILE A 80 5.53 -2.30 8.35
CA ILE A 80 4.93 -2.14 7.01
C ILE A 80 4.99 -3.48 6.25
N TYR A 81 6.02 -4.29 6.46
CA TYR A 81 6.10 -5.64 5.88
C TYR A 81 4.87 -6.47 6.24
N ASP A 82 4.54 -6.58 7.53
CA ASP A 82 3.41 -7.38 8.01
C ASP A 82 2.08 -6.86 7.47
N THR A 83 1.94 -5.53 7.38
CA THR A 83 0.73 -4.89 6.85
C THR A 83 0.54 -5.20 5.36
N ILE A 84 1.59 -5.07 4.54
CA ILE A 84 1.52 -5.39 3.11
C ILE A 84 1.32 -6.89 2.89
N PHE A 85 1.96 -7.73 3.71
CA PHE A 85 1.78 -9.18 3.65
C PHE A 85 0.33 -9.59 3.96
N GLU A 86 -0.26 -9.01 5.01
CA GLU A 86 -1.66 -9.24 5.38
C GLU A 86 -2.63 -8.80 4.26
N ILE A 87 -2.40 -7.62 3.66
CA ILE A 87 -3.18 -7.14 2.52
C ILE A 87 -3.11 -8.14 1.35
N ALA A 88 -1.91 -8.60 1.01
CA ALA A 88 -1.71 -9.54 -0.10
C ALA A 88 -2.40 -10.90 0.18
N GLU A 89 -2.27 -11.42 1.39
CA GLU A 89 -2.90 -12.68 1.82
C GLU A 89 -4.44 -12.59 1.78
N ARG A 90 -5.01 -11.52 2.32
CA ARG A 90 -6.47 -11.30 2.31
C ARG A 90 -6.99 -11.10 0.89
N SER A 91 -6.26 -10.35 0.05
CA SER A 91 -6.59 -10.16 -1.37
C SER A 91 -6.63 -11.49 -2.12
N LYS A 92 -5.60 -12.33 -1.93
CA LYS A 92 -5.53 -13.67 -2.55
C LYS A 92 -6.69 -14.57 -2.12
N LYS A 93 -7.03 -14.60 -0.82
CA LYS A 93 -8.11 -15.45 -0.27
C LYS A 93 -9.51 -15.03 -0.72
N SER A 94 -9.74 -13.72 -0.83
CA SER A 94 -11.06 -13.16 -1.14
C SER A 94 -11.26 -12.86 -2.63
N MET A 95 -10.21 -12.94 -3.46
CA MET A 95 -10.23 -12.51 -4.85
C MET A 95 -10.69 -11.05 -5.01
N VAL A 96 -10.21 -10.17 -4.13
CA VAL A 96 -10.50 -8.74 -4.13
C VAL A 96 -9.19 -7.97 -4.33
N PRO A 97 -9.16 -6.86 -5.09
CA PRO A 97 -7.94 -6.08 -5.29
C PRO A 97 -7.29 -5.63 -3.98
N THR A 98 -5.96 -5.58 -3.94
CA THR A 98 -5.20 -5.17 -2.74
C THR A 98 -5.54 -3.76 -2.27
N SER A 99 -5.86 -2.83 -3.18
CA SER A 99 -6.32 -1.49 -2.84
C SER A 99 -7.59 -1.50 -1.99
N VAL A 100 -8.59 -2.30 -2.39
CA VAL A 100 -9.86 -2.43 -1.65
C VAL A 100 -9.65 -3.16 -0.32
N ILE A 101 -8.76 -4.15 -0.27
CA ILE A 101 -8.44 -4.83 1.00
C ILE A 101 -7.75 -3.89 1.98
N ALA A 102 -6.86 -3.03 1.52
CA ALA A 102 -6.22 -2.04 2.38
C ALA A 102 -7.26 -1.09 3.00
N ASP A 103 -8.24 -0.63 2.21
CA ASP A 103 -9.30 0.26 2.69
C ASP A 103 -10.14 -0.43 3.78
N ARG A 104 -10.58 -1.67 3.53
CA ARG A 104 -11.32 -2.48 4.52
C ARG A 104 -10.51 -2.70 5.81
N MET A 105 -9.21 -2.99 5.68
CA MET A 105 -8.35 -3.16 6.85
C MET A 105 -8.22 -1.86 7.66
N ALA A 106 -8.17 -0.70 7.00
CA ALA A 106 -8.16 0.59 7.67
C ALA A 106 -9.49 0.84 8.40
N GLU A 107 -10.63 0.63 7.74
CA GLU A 107 -11.97 0.74 8.32
C GLU A 107 -12.15 -0.17 9.55
N GLU A 108 -11.75 -1.45 9.44
CA GLU A 108 -11.79 -2.41 10.56
C GLU A 108 -10.95 -1.96 11.76
N ARG A 109 -9.82 -1.29 11.53
CA ARG A 109 -8.95 -0.77 12.60
C ARG A 109 -9.57 0.47 13.25
N LEU A 110 -10.13 1.37 12.46
CA LEU A 110 -10.82 2.56 12.96
C LEU A 110 -12.07 2.22 13.77
N ALA A 111 -12.86 1.24 13.31
CA ALA A 111 -14.04 0.76 14.04
C ALA A 111 -13.67 0.17 15.40
N ARG A 112 -12.57 -0.59 15.48
CA ARG A 112 -12.05 -1.17 16.74
C ARG A 112 -11.49 -0.13 17.70
N ALA A 113 -10.92 0.96 17.19
CA ALA A 113 -10.38 2.05 18.02
C ALA A 113 -11.48 2.99 18.55
N SER A 114 -12.63 3.01 17.88
CA SER A 114 -13.81 3.81 18.27
C SER A 114 -14.77 3.07 19.20
N ALA A 115 -14.53 1.78 19.45
CA ALA A 115 -15.33 0.92 20.34
C ALA A 115 -14.70 0.88 21.75
#